data_AF-A0A371PIM0-F1
#
_entry.id   AF-A0A371PIM0-F1
#
_cell.length_a   1.000
_cell.length_b   1.000
_cell.length_c   1.000
_cell.angle_alpha   90.00
_cell.angle_beta   90.00
_cell.angle_gamma   90.00
#
_symmetry.space_group_name_H-M   'P 1'
#
loop_
_entity.id
_entity.type
_entity.pdbx_description
1 polymer ?
#
loop_
_entity_poly.entity_id
_entity_poly.type
_entity_poly.pdbx_seq_one_letter_code
_entity_poly.pdbx_strand_id
1 'polypeptide(L)'
;MTYTCRVELNEIEPKVWREFQFQPEVSFHQLHKIIQVVMGWENYHLYEFYVNDKVIGLPNPTLADMEKDEVLNARREIVQKHVNQENMVFTYVYDFGDDWRHKIELLRMDTSVSDSAPVCLGGARSCPKEDAGGAYGYQHMLEVLCTPNHPEGDQFIEWVGEGFDPEYFSCEKVNLELEMQKDSLTPKSFSKRSDGNKPVKLTKTTLNKHLKQLNNDQLIDLVKACFGASKDMEKFLAVQIMGAEAVKSLFEEYRKKVEYEFFPERGHGKLRLQEAKKAISEFKKLTGSEKYSLELKLIYVEKGVEFTLCYGDIDERFYYSMASVYVDIIDLVNEDETVELFDEFEERLEAVVSKTEGIGWGFHDDLADIHAQLRWF
;
A
#
# COMPACT_ATOMS: atom_id res chain seq x y z
N MET A 1 16.27 16.25 -20.07
CA MET A 1 17.39 16.18 -19.11
C MET A 1 17.49 14.74 -18.62
N THR A 2 18.68 14.26 -18.27
CA THR A 2 18.90 12.90 -17.76
C THR A 2 19.86 12.99 -16.59
N TYR A 3 19.58 12.26 -15.52
CA TYR A 3 20.47 12.13 -14.36
C TYR A 3 21.21 10.80 -14.46
N THR A 4 22.53 10.80 -14.28
CA THR A 4 23.32 9.59 -14.01
C THR A 4 23.56 9.51 -12.51
N CYS A 5 23.09 8.43 -11.88
CA CYS A 5 23.30 8.17 -10.47
C CYS A 5 24.06 6.86 -10.25
N ARG A 6 24.77 6.79 -9.14
CA ARG A 6 25.31 5.54 -8.60
C ARG A 6 24.61 5.22 -7.29
N VAL A 7 24.12 3.99 -7.17
CA VAL A 7 23.59 3.42 -5.94
C VAL A 7 24.56 2.37 -5.41
N GLU A 8 24.84 2.43 -4.12
CA GLU A 8 25.72 1.50 -3.42
C GLU A 8 25.01 0.97 -2.18
N LEU A 9 25.06 -0.33 -1.98
CA LEU A 9 24.54 -0.96 -0.77
C LEU A 9 25.54 -0.77 0.38
N ASN A 10 25.05 -0.25 1.50
CA ASN A 10 25.90 0.00 2.67
C ASN A 10 26.25 -1.32 3.37
N GLU A 11 27.30 -1.26 4.21
CA GLU A 11 27.69 -2.34 5.13
C GLU A 11 28.13 -3.68 4.51
N ILE A 12 28.07 -3.82 3.18
CA ILE A 12 28.61 -4.97 2.46
C ILE A 12 29.93 -4.62 1.77
N GLU A 13 30.92 -5.50 1.94
CA GLU A 13 32.19 -5.45 1.22
C GLU A 13 32.52 -6.80 0.57
N PRO A 14 33.08 -6.83 -0.66
CA PRO A 14 33.22 -5.70 -1.60
C PRO A 14 31.89 -5.06 -1.99
N LYS A 15 31.87 -3.78 -2.38
CA LYS A 15 30.61 -3.07 -2.68
C LYS A 15 29.74 -3.76 -3.73
N VAL A 16 28.45 -3.91 -3.41
CA VAL A 16 27.37 -4.11 -4.40
C VAL A 16 26.91 -2.74 -4.87
N TRP A 17 26.95 -2.47 -6.17
CA TRP A 17 26.61 -1.15 -6.71
C TRP A 17 26.05 -1.21 -8.13
N ARG A 18 25.30 -0.17 -8.52
CA ARG A 18 24.81 0.06 -9.89
C ARG A 18 25.00 1.51 -10.27
N GLU A 19 25.35 1.76 -11.54
CA GLU A 19 25.28 3.07 -12.15
C GLU A 19 24.19 3.06 -13.22
N PHE A 20 23.29 4.03 -13.17
CA PHE A 20 22.11 4.06 -14.03
C PHE A 20 21.66 5.49 -14.33
N GLN A 21 20.90 5.61 -15.41
CA GLN A 21 20.33 6.85 -15.89
C GLN A 21 18.81 6.84 -15.78
N PHE A 22 18.22 8.00 -15.50
CA PHE A 22 16.76 8.19 -15.49
C PHE A 22 16.38 9.66 -15.77
N GLN A 23 15.11 9.91 -16.10
CA GLN A 23 14.61 11.28 -16.25
C GLN A 23 14.35 11.92 -14.87
N PRO A 24 14.85 13.13 -14.60
CA PRO A 24 14.74 13.73 -13.26
C PRO A 24 13.31 14.19 -12.91
N GLU A 25 12.39 14.23 -13.89
CA GLU A 25 10.97 14.52 -13.70
C GLU A 25 10.16 13.34 -13.12
N VAL A 26 10.79 12.20 -12.85
CA VAL A 26 10.13 11.08 -12.16
C VAL A 26 9.80 11.43 -10.71
N SER A 27 8.76 10.79 -10.18
CA SER A 27 8.49 10.82 -8.73
C SER A 27 9.49 9.97 -7.95
N PHE A 28 9.66 10.23 -6.65
CA PHE A 28 10.48 9.36 -5.78
C PHE A 28 9.97 7.91 -5.75
N HIS A 29 8.65 7.68 -5.90
CA HIS A 29 8.10 6.33 -6.03
C HIS A 29 8.51 5.64 -7.33
N GLN A 30 8.71 6.40 -8.42
CA GLN A 30 9.24 5.85 -9.66
C GLN A 30 10.74 5.60 -9.57
N LEU A 31 11.50 6.49 -8.91
CA LEU A 31 12.91 6.25 -8.60
C LEU A 31 13.09 4.99 -7.77
N HIS A 32 12.25 4.77 -6.75
CA HIS A 32 12.18 3.52 -5.99
C HIS A 32 12.04 2.31 -6.91
N LYS A 33 11.08 2.30 -7.83
CA LYS A 33 10.91 1.19 -8.77
C LYS A 33 12.12 0.99 -9.69
N ILE A 34 12.76 2.07 -10.13
CA ILE A 34 14.00 1.98 -10.92
C ILE A 34 15.10 1.31 -10.09
N ILE A 35 15.27 1.71 -8.82
CA ILE A 35 16.25 1.13 -7.90
C ILE A 35 15.97 -0.37 -7.70
N GLN A 36 14.72 -0.74 -7.45
CA GLN A 36 14.30 -2.14 -7.30
C GLN A 36 14.71 -2.98 -8.51
N VAL A 37 14.47 -2.49 -9.73
CA VAL A 37 14.88 -3.19 -10.95
C VAL A 37 16.40 -3.29 -11.10
N VAL A 38 17.15 -2.20 -10.87
CA VAL A 38 18.61 -2.24 -11.05
C VAL A 38 19.32 -3.06 -9.98
N MET A 39 18.77 -3.11 -8.76
CA MET A 39 19.29 -3.94 -7.67
C MET A 39 18.82 -5.39 -7.81
N GLY A 40 17.68 -5.66 -8.44
CA GLY A 40 17.13 -7.00 -8.63
C GLY A 40 16.26 -7.45 -7.46
N TRP A 41 15.44 -6.54 -6.93
CA TRP A 41 14.49 -6.77 -5.85
C TRP A 41 13.03 -6.77 -6.32
N GLU A 42 12.17 -7.33 -5.48
CA GLU A 42 10.79 -7.71 -5.81
C GLU A 42 9.75 -6.72 -5.28
N ASN A 43 10.19 -5.68 -4.56
CA ASN A 43 9.35 -4.58 -4.08
C ASN A 43 8.23 -5.06 -3.12
N TYR A 44 8.57 -5.92 -2.16
CA TYR A 44 7.67 -6.44 -1.13
C TYR A 44 7.57 -5.57 0.13
N HIS A 45 8.58 -4.76 0.40
CA HIS A 45 8.70 -4.04 1.67
C HIS A 45 8.52 -2.52 1.54
N LEU A 46 8.42 -1.87 2.70
CA LEU A 46 8.37 -0.41 2.80
C LEU A 46 9.71 0.21 2.42
N TYR A 47 9.69 1.49 2.07
CA TYR A 47 10.88 2.23 1.69
C TYR A 47 10.75 3.72 2.00
N GLU A 48 11.91 4.35 2.18
CA GLU A 48 12.05 5.78 2.41
C GLU A 48 13.32 6.34 1.75
N PHE A 49 13.28 7.63 1.42
CA PHE A 49 14.44 8.40 1.03
C PHE A 49 14.72 9.49 2.05
N TYR A 50 15.99 9.66 2.40
CA TYR A 50 16.48 10.74 3.25
C TYR A 50 17.28 11.68 2.38
N VAL A 51 16.71 12.85 2.05
CA VAL A 51 17.30 13.84 1.16
C VAL A 51 17.40 15.17 1.90
N ASN A 52 18.62 15.58 2.24
CA ASN A 52 18.88 16.70 3.15
C ASN A 52 18.18 16.50 4.50
N ASP A 53 17.27 17.40 4.88
CA ASP A 53 16.48 17.41 6.10
C ASP A 53 15.09 16.78 5.94
N LYS A 54 14.83 16.09 4.81
CA LYS A 54 13.50 15.57 4.47
C LYS A 54 13.49 14.06 4.39
N VAL A 55 12.41 13.48 4.89
CA VAL A 55 12.05 12.07 4.69
C VAL A 55 10.97 12.01 3.61
N ILE A 56 11.17 11.16 2.61
CA ILE A 56 10.25 10.99 1.48
C ILE A 56 9.92 9.50 1.35
N GLY A 57 8.69 9.12 1.69
CA GLY A 57 8.22 7.73 1.72
C GLY A 57 6.79 7.61 1.23
N LEU A 58 6.20 6.40 1.30
CA LEU A 58 4.75 6.29 1.15
C LEU A 58 4.11 6.72 2.47
N PRO A 59 3.14 7.66 2.46
CA PRO A 59 2.50 8.06 3.68
C PRO A 59 1.82 6.85 4.30
N ASN A 60 2.14 6.60 5.56
CA ASN A 60 1.47 5.62 6.36
C ASN A 60 0.39 6.37 7.17
N PRO A 61 -0.88 6.40 6.72
CA PRO A 61 -1.94 7.15 7.42
C PRO A 61 -2.16 6.68 8.86
N THR A 62 -1.56 5.55 9.21
CA THR A 62 -1.65 4.85 10.47
C THR A 62 -0.48 5.12 11.42
N LEU A 63 0.61 5.77 10.95
CA LEU A 63 1.73 6.27 11.78
C LEU A 63 1.85 7.81 11.79
N ALA A 64 0.91 8.51 11.14
CA ALA A 64 0.95 9.96 10.98
C ALA A 64 1.02 10.76 12.30
N ASP A 65 0.52 10.17 13.40
CA ASP A 65 0.55 10.78 14.74
C ASP A 65 1.77 10.36 15.59
N MET A 66 2.55 9.37 15.13
CA MET A 66 3.73 8.82 15.82
C MET A 66 5.06 9.27 15.20
N GLU A 67 5.07 9.63 13.92
CA GLU A 67 6.25 10.16 13.23
C GLU A 67 6.51 11.61 13.67
N LYS A 68 7.66 11.86 14.32
CA LYS A 68 8.07 13.21 14.75
C LYS A 68 8.33 14.17 13.58
N ASP A 69 8.67 13.62 12.41
CA ASP A 69 9.04 14.37 11.22
C ASP A 69 8.01 14.13 10.10
N GLU A 70 7.65 15.18 9.36
CA GLU A 70 6.69 15.09 8.25
C GLU A 70 7.27 14.25 7.10
N VAL A 71 6.71 13.04 6.88
CA VAL A 71 7.07 12.20 5.72
C VAL A 71 6.35 12.69 4.46
N LEU A 72 7.13 13.20 3.51
CA LEU A 72 6.60 13.65 2.22
C LEU A 72 6.21 12.47 1.33
N ASN A 73 5.07 12.58 0.64
CA ASN A 73 4.55 11.49 -0.17
C ASN A 73 5.36 11.27 -1.47
N ALA A 74 6.09 10.15 -1.55
CA ALA A 74 6.94 9.75 -2.66
C ALA A 74 6.22 9.64 -4.02
N ARG A 75 4.89 9.46 -4.06
CA ARG A 75 4.10 9.47 -5.31
C ARG A 75 3.85 10.89 -5.85
N ARG A 76 4.08 11.91 -5.04
CA ARG A 76 3.83 13.33 -5.35
C ARG A 76 5.14 14.13 -5.47
N GLU A 77 6.14 13.77 -4.69
CA GLU A 77 7.45 14.41 -4.73
C GLU A 77 8.25 13.99 -5.96
N ILE A 78 8.81 14.99 -6.66
CA ILE A 78 9.55 14.82 -7.91
C ILE A 78 11.05 14.93 -7.61
N VAL A 79 11.86 14.04 -8.17
CA VAL A 79 13.30 13.94 -7.85
C VAL A 79 14.02 15.26 -8.09
N GLN A 80 13.85 15.90 -9.25
CA GLN A 80 14.54 17.16 -9.58
C GLN A 80 14.23 18.33 -8.63
N LYS A 81 13.14 18.27 -7.85
CA LYS A 81 12.83 19.32 -6.87
C LYS A 81 13.74 19.25 -5.64
N HIS A 82 14.21 18.06 -5.30
CA HIS A 82 14.98 17.79 -4.09
C HIS A 82 16.45 17.47 -4.38
N VAL A 83 16.72 16.86 -5.53
CA VAL A 83 18.08 16.53 -6.00
C VAL A 83 18.33 17.33 -7.28
N ASN A 84 19.13 18.38 -7.20
CA ASN A 84 19.28 19.36 -8.29
C ASN A 84 20.71 19.86 -8.49
N GLN A 85 21.69 19.21 -7.86
CA GLN A 85 23.10 19.54 -7.98
C GLN A 85 23.91 18.25 -8.11
N GLU A 86 24.91 18.25 -9.00
CA GLU A 86 25.87 17.16 -9.11
C GLU A 86 26.64 16.95 -7.79
N ASN A 87 27.01 15.70 -7.53
CA ASN A 87 27.63 15.21 -6.29
C ASN A 87 26.71 15.27 -5.05
N MET A 88 25.42 15.53 -5.22
CA MET A 88 24.46 15.35 -4.12
C MET A 88 24.40 13.87 -3.74
N VAL A 89 24.50 13.60 -2.44
CA VAL A 89 24.36 12.29 -1.84
C VAL A 89 23.11 12.25 -1.00
N PHE A 90 22.34 11.17 -1.11
CA PHE A 90 21.15 10.93 -0.31
C PHE A 90 21.01 9.43 -0.01
N THR A 91 20.16 9.09 0.96
CA THR A 91 19.98 7.70 1.39
C THR A 91 18.65 7.16 0.92
N TYR A 92 18.66 5.90 0.50
CA TYR A 92 17.45 5.12 0.23
C TYR A 92 17.45 3.89 1.15
N VAL A 93 16.40 3.77 1.95
CA VAL A 93 16.19 2.66 2.88
C VAL A 93 15.07 1.80 2.32
N TYR A 94 15.30 0.50 2.22
CA TYR A 94 14.34 -0.49 1.77
C TYR A 94 14.28 -1.63 2.78
N ASP A 95 13.07 -2.11 3.03
CA ASP A 95 12.77 -3.08 4.08
C ASP A 95 13.15 -2.61 5.48
N PHE A 96 12.15 -2.18 6.25
CA PHE A 96 12.38 -1.67 7.61
C PHE A 96 12.67 -2.80 8.62
N GLY A 97 12.44 -4.06 8.25
CA GLY A 97 12.88 -5.21 9.05
C GLY A 97 14.38 -5.44 8.89
N ASP A 98 14.83 -5.61 7.65
CA ASP A 98 16.23 -5.90 7.32
C ASP A 98 17.15 -4.65 7.26
N ASP A 99 16.56 -3.45 7.25
CA ASP A 99 17.20 -2.12 7.20
C ASP A 99 18.22 -1.97 6.06
N TRP A 100 17.83 -2.31 4.82
CA TRP A 100 18.74 -2.16 3.67
C TRP A 100 18.95 -0.68 3.31
N ARG A 101 20.08 -0.14 3.76
CA ARG A 101 20.49 1.25 3.48
C ARG A 101 21.37 1.35 2.24
N HIS A 102 21.01 2.26 1.36
CA HIS A 102 21.78 2.56 0.16
C HIS A 102 22.24 4.01 0.16
N LYS A 103 23.49 4.21 -0.22
CA LYS A 103 23.99 5.52 -0.61
C LYS A 103 23.68 5.73 -2.10
N ILE A 104 22.99 6.82 -2.43
CA ILE A 104 22.79 7.24 -3.81
C ILE A 104 23.52 8.56 -4.03
N GLU A 105 24.29 8.63 -5.12
CA GLU A 105 25.05 9.82 -5.52
C GLU A 105 24.67 10.24 -6.93
N LEU A 106 24.25 11.50 -7.10
CA LEU A 106 24.00 12.10 -8.41
C LEU A 106 25.33 12.50 -9.05
N LEU A 107 25.85 11.65 -9.94
CA LEU A 107 27.16 11.86 -10.56
C LEU A 107 27.13 12.96 -11.62
N ARG A 108 26.09 12.99 -12.46
CA ARG A 108 26.04 13.88 -13.63
C ARG A 108 24.63 14.27 -14.02
N MET A 109 24.48 15.51 -14.49
CA MET A 109 23.24 16.12 -14.96
C MET A 109 23.35 16.51 -16.44
N ASP A 110 22.84 15.66 -17.34
CA ASP A 110 22.90 15.91 -18.78
C ASP A 110 21.66 16.67 -19.29
N THR A 111 21.88 17.76 -20.03
CA THR A 111 20.78 18.58 -20.58
C THR A 111 20.07 17.93 -21.77
N SER A 112 20.70 16.98 -22.47
CA SER A 112 20.07 16.21 -23.54
C SER A 112 18.97 15.29 -22.98
N VAL A 113 17.87 15.15 -23.72
CA VAL A 113 16.87 14.12 -23.43
C VAL A 113 17.33 12.84 -24.11
N SER A 114 17.60 11.79 -23.35
CA SER A 114 17.75 10.44 -23.91
C SER A 114 16.43 9.69 -23.85
N ASP A 115 15.96 9.21 -25.00
CA ASP A 115 14.78 8.32 -25.10
C ASP A 115 15.05 6.92 -24.54
N SER A 116 16.31 6.59 -24.24
CA SER A 116 16.73 5.29 -23.71
C SER A 116 16.63 5.16 -22.18
N ALA A 117 16.29 6.24 -21.46
CA ALA A 117 16.20 6.20 -20.00
C ALA A 117 14.81 5.66 -19.53
N PRO A 118 14.75 4.86 -18.44
CA PRO A 118 15.88 4.48 -17.59
C PRO A 118 16.77 3.39 -18.20
N VAL A 119 18.08 3.47 -17.96
CA VAL A 119 19.07 2.48 -18.43
C VAL A 119 20.18 2.29 -17.40
N CYS A 120 20.57 1.05 -17.16
CA CYS A 120 21.73 0.66 -16.37
C CYS A 120 23.00 0.73 -17.23
N LEU A 121 24.00 1.47 -16.73
CA LEU A 121 25.29 1.71 -17.37
C LEU A 121 26.38 0.76 -16.87
N GLY A 122 26.27 0.29 -15.63
CA GLY A 122 27.31 -0.51 -14.98
C GLY A 122 26.89 -1.01 -13.60
N GLY A 123 27.68 -1.92 -13.05
CA GLY A 123 27.48 -2.46 -11.71
C GLY A 123 28.43 -3.62 -11.40
N ALA A 124 28.41 -4.06 -10.15
CA ALA A 124 29.14 -5.25 -9.72
C ALA A 124 28.36 -5.99 -8.63
N ARG A 125 28.57 -7.31 -8.57
CA ARG A 125 28.00 -8.25 -7.60
C ARG A 125 26.49 -8.40 -7.67
N SER A 126 26.01 -9.57 -7.28
CA SER A 126 24.60 -9.84 -7.05
C SER A 126 24.13 -9.06 -5.83
N CYS A 127 22.93 -8.47 -5.89
CA CYS A 127 22.31 -7.91 -4.71
C CYS A 127 21.84 -9.04 -3.78
N PRO A 128 21.83 -8.85 -2.45
CA PRO A 128 21.17 -9.79 -1.54
C PRO A 128 19.74 -10.07 -2.00
N LYS A 129 19.31 -11.33 -1.88
CA LYS A 129 17.90 -11.68 -2.07
C LYS A 129 17.04 -11.02 -0.99
N GLU A 130 15.74 -10.92 -1.25
CA GLU A 130 14.74 -10.52 -0.25
C GLU A 130 14.85 -11.41 1.00
N ASP A 131 14.55 -10.86 2.18
CA ASP A 131 14.54 -11.56 3.47
C ASP A 131 15.87 -12.24 3.85
N ALA A 132 17.02 -11.69 3.43
CA ALA A 132 18.33 -12.24 3.80
C ALA A 132 18.73 -11.97 5.26
N GLY A 133 17.91 -11.23 6.03
CA GLY A 133 18.21 -10.84 7.40
C GLY A 133 19.22 -9.69 7.47
N GLY A 134 19.10 -8.73 6.56
CA GLY A 134 19.98 -7.55 6.48
C GLY A 134 21.42 -7.89 6.11
N ALA A 135 22.30 -6.88 6.22
CA ALA A 135 23.71 -7.00 5.78
C ALA A 135 24.45 -8.13 6.51
N TYR A 136 24.17 -8.31 7.80
CA TYR A 136 24.77 -9.37 8.62
C TYR A 136 24.32 -10.77 8.16
N GLY A 137 23.01 -10.98 7.96
CA GLY A 137 22.48 -12.27 7.51
C GLY A 137 23.02 -12.66 6.13
N TYR A 138 23.11 -11.69 5.21
CA TYR A 138 23.71 -11.93 3.90
C TYR A 138 25.22 -12.26 3.98
N GLN A 139 25.99 -11.55 4.81
CA GLN A 139 27.41 -11.86 4.99
C GLN A 139 27.63 -13.25 5.61
N HIS A 140 26.83 -13.60 6.61
CA HIS A 140 26.86 -14.92 7.21
C HIS A 140 26.56 -16.00 6.18
N MET A 141 25.53 -15.82 5.35
CA MET A 141 25.23 -16.74 4.25
C MET A 141 26.43 -16.89 3.31
N LEU A 142 27.08 -15.80 2.89
CA LEU A 142 28.25 -15.89 2.01
C LEU A 142 29.41 -16.66 2.64
N GLU A 143 29.65 -16.47 3.94
CA GLU A 143 30.65 -17.21 4.71
C GLU A 143 30.32 -18.71 4.75
N VAL A 144 29.07 -19.05 5.01
CA VAL A 144 28.58 -20.43 5.03
C VAL A 144 28.75 -21.10 3.67
N LEU A 145 28.33 -20.43 2.58
CA LEU A 145 28.43 -20.97 1.22
C LEU A 145 29.88 -21.10 0.73
N CYS A 146 30.80 -20.29 1.26
CA CYS A 146 32.23 -20.39 0.96
C CYS A 146 32.98 -21.40 1.85
N THR A 147 32.33 -21.97 2.87
CA THR A 147 32.94 -22.91 3.82
C THR A 147 32.58 -24.36 3.46
N PRO A 148 33.56 -25.19 3.04
CA PRO A 148 33.28 -26.58 2.68
C PRO A 148 32.70 -27.37 3.85
N ASN A 149 31.61 -28.11 3.60
CA ASN A 149 30.90 -28.95 4.59
C ASN A 149 30.35 -28.18 5.81
N HIS A 150 30.01 -26.89 5.66
CA HIS A 150 29.33 -26.15 6.72
C HIS A 150 27.96 -26.79 7.03
N PRO A 151 27.56 -26.96 8.31
CA PRO A 151 26.30 -27.63 8.68
C PRO A 151 25.05 -26.93 8.15
N GLU A 152 25.12 -25.63 7.90
CA GLU A 152 24.03 -24.81 7.36
C GLU A 152 24.08 -24.67 5.81
N GLY A 153 25.08 -25.26 5.15
CA GLY A 153 25.33 -25.08 3.72
C GLY A 153 24.15 -25.51 2.84
N ASP A 154 23.58 -26.69 3.09
CA ASP A 154 22.47 -27.22 2.30
C ASP A 154 21.21 -26.32 2.37
N GLN A 155 20.93 -25.74 3.55
CA GLN A 155 19.79 -24.85 3.74
C GLN A 155 19.93 -23.56 2.91
N PHE A 156 21.12 -22.96 2.92
CA PHE A 156 21.35 -21.76 2.11
C PHE A 156 21.40 -22.06 0.62
N ILE A 157 21.93 -23.20 0.19
CA ILE A 157 21.92 -23.60 -1.24
C ILE A 157 20.48 -23.76 -1.73
N GLU A 158 19.62 -24.41 -0.96
CA GLU A 158 18.20 -24.56 -1.29
C GLU A 158 17.52 -23.19 -1.43
N TRP A 159 17.85 -22.25 -0.54
CA TRP A 159 17.26 -20.90 -0.52
C TRP A 159 17.75 -19.99 -1.66
N VAL A 160 19.07 -19.92 -1.91
CA VAL A 160 19.61 -19.10 -3.01
C VAL A 160 19.38 -19.73 -4.38
N GLY A 161 19.20 -21.05 -4.42
CA GLY A 161 19.06 -21.85 -5.62
C GLY A 161 20.42 -22.25 -6.21
N GLU A 162 20.45 -23.39 -6.89
CA GLU A 162 21.66 -23.89 -7.54
C GLU A 162 22.21 -22.88 -8.56
N GLY A 163 23.54 -22.66 -8.51
CA GLY A 163 24.23 -21.76 -9.44
C GLY A 163 24.17 -20.28 -9.05
N PHE A 164 23.73 -19.93 -7.84
CA PHE A 164 23.90 -18.59 -7.30
C PHE A 164 25.38 -18.19 -7.28
N ASP A 165 25.69 -17.04 -7.88
CA ASP A 165 27.01 -16.43 -7.87
C ASP A 165 26.91 -15.03 -7.26
N PRO A 166 27.49 -14.79 -6.07
CA PRO A 166 27.45 -13.48 -5.43
C PRO A 166 28.22 -12.41 -6.20
N GLU A 167 29.13 -12.78 -7.10
CA GLU A 167 29.91 -11.84 -7.89
C GLU A 167 29.26 -11.53 -9.25
N TYR A 168 28.24 -12.29 -9.65
CA TYR A 168 27.58 -12.13 -10.94
C TYR A 168 26.79 -10.82 -11.04
N PHE A 169 26.96 -10.13 -12.18
CA PHE A 169 26.12 -8.99 -12.56
C PHE A 169 26.04 -8.85 -14.08
N SER A 170 24.88 -8.45 -14.60
CA SER A 170 24.66 -8.23 -16.04
C SER A 170 23.79 -7.00 -16.30
N CYS A 171 24.41 -5.94 -16.85
CA CYS A 171 23.68 -4.76 -17.34
C CYS A 171 22.63 -5.12 -18.38
N GLU A 172 22.90 -6.08 -19.27
CA GLU A 172 21.98 -6.47 -20.33
C GLU A 172 20.67 -7.01 -19.75
N LYS A 173 20.73 -7.90 -18.76
CA LYS A 173 19.54 -8.44 -18.08
C LYS A 173 18.75 -7.34 -17.37
N VAL A 174 19.44 -6.46 -16.65
CA VAL A 174 18.80 -5.32 -15.98
C VAL A 174 18.10 -4.40 -17.00
N ASN A 175 18.75 -4.12 -18.13
CA ASN A 175 18.19 -3.26 -19.17
C ASN A 175 16.99 -3.88 -19.88
N LEU A 176 16.95 -5.20 -20.04
CA LEU A 176 15.75 -5.90 -20.52
C LEU A 176 14.58 -5.69 -19.55
N GLU A 177 14.81 -5.82 -18.26
CA GLU A 177 13.77 -5.63 -17.23
C GLU A 177 13.29 -4.17 -17.16
N LEU A 178 14.22 -3.20 -17.23
CA LEU A 178 13.89 -1.77 -17.30
C LEU A 178 13.03 -1.45 -18.52
N GLU A 179 13.32 -2.05 -19.69
CA GLU A 179 12.52 -1.84 -20.90
C GLU A 179 11.14 -2.48 -20.79
N MET A 180 11.02 -3.66 -20.17
CA MET A 180 9.73 -4.32 -19.91
C MET A 180 8.81 -3.48 -19.00
N GLN A 181 9.39 -2.73 -18.06
CA GLN A 181 8.65 -1.91 -17.10
C GLN A 181 8.57 -0.41 -17.45
N LYS A 182 9.14 0.00 -18.60
CA LYS A 182 9.40 1.40 -18.99
C LYS A 182 8.23 2.36 -18.83
N ASP A 183 7.02 1.93 -19.18
CA ASP A 183 5.81 2.75 -19.07
C ASP A 183 5.50 3.17 -17.62
N SER A 184 5.89 2.35 -16.64
CA SER A 184 5.69 2.64 -15.22
C SER A 184 6.82 3.46 -14.61
N LEU A 185 8.01 3.39 -15.22
CA LEU A 185 9.25 4.00 -14.71
C LEU A 185 9.52 5.40 -15.28
N THR A 186 8.94 5.75 -16.43
CA THR A 186 9.15 7.05 -17.08
C THR A 186 8.15 8.13 -16.61
N PRO A 187 8.48 9.43 -16.70
CA PRO A 187 7.54 10.49 -16.36
C PRO A 187 6.27 10.42 -17.20
N LYS A 188 5.11 10.72 -16.59
CA LYS A 188 3.80 10.71 -17.28
C LYS A 188 3.70 11.64 -18.51
N SER A 189 4.63 12.57 -18.68
CA SER A 189 4.75 13.43 -19.87
C SER A 189 5.34 12.72 -21.10
N PHE A 190 6.04 11.59 -20.92
CA PHE A 190 6.72 10.84 -21.99
C PHE A 190 6.02 9.55 -22.40
N SER A 191 5.04 9.06 -21.62
CA SER A 191 4.14 8.04 -22.14
C SER A 191 3.36 8.67 -23.29
N LYS A 192 3.68 8.31 -24.53
CA LYS A 192 2.81 8.55 -25.69
C LYS A 192 1.49 7.85 -25.40
N ARG A 193 0.60 8.54 -24.69
CA ARG A 193 -0.82 8.30 -24.86
C ARG A 193 -1.08 8.71 -26.30
N SER A 194 -1.57 7.75 -27.08
CA SER A 194 -2.45 8.07 -28.19
C SER A 194 -3.38 9.19 -27.75
N ASP A 195 -3.69 10.11 -28.66
CA ASP A 195 -4.65 11.20 -28.48
C ASP A 195 -6.07 10.63 -28.27
N GLY A 196 -6.23 9.84 -27.21
CA GLY A 196 -7.49 9.43 -26.63
C GLY A 196 -7.96 10.62 -25.82
N ASN A 197 -8.62 11.53 -26.53
CA ASN A 197 -9.59 12.49 -26.04
C ASN A 197 -9.73 12.43 -24.50
N LYS A 198 -9.03 13.33 -23.79
CA LYS A 198 -9.17 13.41 -22.32
C LYS A 198 -10.66 13.40 -22.02
N PRO A 199 -11.17 12.45 -21.20
CA PRO A 199 -12.60 12.38 -20.95
C PRO A 199 -13.00 13.73 -20.39
N VAL A 200 -13.96 14.37 -21.06
CA VAL A 200 -14.50 15.65 -20.63
C VAL A 200 -15.03 15.45 -19.21
N LYS A 201 -14.29 15.98 -18.23
CA LYS A 201 -14.67 15.83 -16.83
C LYS A 201 -15.77 16.83 -16.54
N LEU A 202 -16.99 16.33 -16.30
CA LEU A 202 -18.10 17.16 -15.86
C LEU A 202 -17.73 17.82 -14.51
N THR A 203 -17.75 19.15 -14.47
CA THR A 203 -17.54 19.91 -13.22
C THR A 203 -18.88 20.18 -12.53
N LYS A 204 -18.87 20.34 -11.20
CA LYS A 204 -20.07 20.71 -10.43
C LYS A 204 -20.69 22.02 -10.95
N THR A 205 -19.86 22.98 -11.36
CA THR A 205 -20.29 24.25 -11.93
C THR A 205 -21.00 24.06 -13.28
N THR A 206 -20.42 23.26 -14.18
CA THR A 206 -21.04 22.96 -15.48
C THR A 206 -22.34 22.19 -15.32
N LEU A 207 -22.37 21.19 -14.44
CA LEU A 207 -23.58 20.43 -14.11
C LEU A 207 -24.67 21.36 -13.56
N ASN A 208 -24.36 22.18 -12.55
CA ASN A 208 -25.32 23.10 -11.96
C ASN A 208 -25.87 24.12 -12.97
N LYS A 209 -25.02 24.63 -13.88
CA LYS A 209 -25.46 25.52 -14.94
C LYS A 209 -26.45 24.83 -15.88
N HIS A 210 -26.20 23.57 -16.23
CA HIS A 210 -27.05 22.81 -17.12
C HIS A 210 -28.38 22.41 -16.47
N LEU A 211 -28.35 21.91 -15.22
CA LEU A 211 -29.56 21.52 -14.48
C LEU A 211 -30.54 22.69 -14.32
N LYS A 212 -30.05 23.93 -14.12
CA LYS A 212 -30.89 25.14 -14.03
C LYS A 212 -31.63 25.50 -15.32
N GLN A 213 -31.23 24.93 -16.46
CA GLN A 213 -31.86 25.18 -17.76
C GLN A 213 -32.93 24.13 -18.11
N LEU A 214 -33.02 23.05 -17.35
CA LEU A 214 -33.97 21.96 -17.59
C LEU A 214 -35.31 22.25 -16.90
N ASN A 215 -36.40 21.83 -17.54
CA ASN A 215 -37.72 21.79 -16.91
C ASN A 215 -37.92 20.51 -16.08
N ASN A 216 -39.04 20.42 -15.36
CA ASN A 216 -39.31 19.28 -14.47
C ASN A 216 -39.34 17.93 -15.20
N ASP A 217 -39.96 17.85 -16.38
CA ASP A 217 -40.05 16.60 -17.14
C ASP A 217 -38.66 16.14 -17.60
N GLN A 218 -37.83 17.07 -18.08
CA GLN A 218 -36.45 16.80 -18.48
C GLN A 218 -35.56 16.37 -17.30
N LEU A 219 -35.78 16.93 -16.11
CA LEU A 219 -35.08 16.50 -14.89
C LEU A 219 -35.50 15.09 -14.48
N ILE A 220 -36.79 14.77 -14.55
CA ILE A 220 -37.32 13.42 -14.28
C ILE A 220 -36.71 12.41 -15.25
N ASP A 221 -36.65 12.74 -16.54
CA ASP A 221 -36.07 11.85 -17.55
C ASP A 221 -34.56 11.67 -17.37
N LEU A 222 -33.84 12.71 -16.95
CA LEU A 222 -32.42 12.61 -16.62
C LEU A 222 -32.19 11.67 -15.41
N VAL A 223 -33.00 11.78 -14.36
CA VAL A 223 -32.89 10.90 -13.18
C VAL A 223 -33.21 9.44 -13.55
N LYS A 224 -34.23 9.21 -14.39
CA LYS A 224 -34.53 7.87 -14.93
C LYS A 224 -33.38 7.31 -15.77
N ALA A 225 -32.76 8.14 -16.59
CA ALA A 225 -31.59 7.75 -17.38
C ALA A 225 -30.40 7.41 -16.45
N CYS A 226 -30.16 8.21 -15.41
CA CYS A 226 -29.15 7.92 -14.38
C CYS A 226 -29.41 6.58 -13.68
N PHE A 227 -30.65 6.31 -13.28
CA PHE A 227 -31.05 5.02 -12.69
C PHE A 227 -30.71 3.84 -13.60
N GLY A 228 -31.00 3.96 -14.91
CA GLY A 228 -30.70 2.91 -15.89
C GLY A 228 -29.22 2.79 -16.30
N ALA A 229 -28.39 3.78 -15.97
CA ALA A 229 -27.00 3.84 -16.45
C ALA A 229 -25.99 3.10 -15.56
N SER A 230 -26.28 2.91 -14.26
CA SER A 230 -25.37 2.23 -13.34
C SER A 230 -26.11 1.60 -12.15
N LYS A 231 -25.67 0.40 -11.76
CA LYS A 231 -26.15 -0.27 -10.55
C LYS A 231 -25.88 0.54 -9.28
N ASP A 232 -24.77 1.28 -9.23
CA ASP A 232 -24.47 2.12 -8.07
C ASP A 232 -25.43 3.30 -7.97
N MET A 233 -25.88 3.84 -9.12
CA MET A 233 -26.86 4.92 -9.18
C MET A 233 -28.26 4.40 -8.81
N GLU A 234 -28.62 3.20 -9.26
CA GLU A 234 -29.84 2.51 -8.82
C GLU A 234 -29.87 2.37 -7.28
N LYS A 235 -28.76 1.91 -6.66
CA LYS A 235 -28.65 1.78 -5.20
C LYS A 235 -28.70 3.12 -4.48
N PHE A 236 -27.95 4.12 -4.99
CA PHE A 236 -27.95 5.46 -4.43
C PHE A 236 -29.36 6.07 -4.43
N LEU A 237 -30.08 5.97 -5.56
CA LEU A 237 -31.45 6.46 -5.66
C LEU A 237 -32.42 5.66 -4.78
N ALA A 238 -32.23 4.33 -4.66
CA ALA A 238 -33.02 3.50 -3.75
C ALA A 238 -32.89 3.98 -2.30
N VAL A 239 -31.68 4.32 -1.84
CA VAL A 239 -31.47 4.92 -0.51
C VAL A 239 -32.21 6.25 -0.37
N GLN A 240 -32.11 7.13 -1.37
CA GLN A 240 -32.73 8.46 -1.30
C GLN A 240 -34.27 8.40 -1.35
N ILE A 241 -34.84 7.41 -2.04
CA ILE A 241 -36.30 7.30 -2.27
C ILE A 241 -36.97 6.40 -1.21
N MET A 242 -36.36 5.26 -0.89
CA MET A 242 -36.92 4.24 0.00
C MET A 242 -36.38 4.34 1.43
N GLY A 243 -35.34 5.14 1.67
CA GLY A 243 -34.81 5.44 3.00
C GLY A 243 -34.32 4.20 3.74
N ALA A 244 -34.78 4.02 4.98
CA ALA A 244 -34.28 3.01 5.90
C ALA A 244 -34.39 1.57 5.38
N GLU A 245 -35.44 1.24 4.62
CA GLU A 245 -35.63 -0.11 4.06
C GLU A 245 -34.52 -0.47 3.05
N ALA A 246 -34.18 0.48 2.16
CA ALA A 246 -33.09 0.30 1.21
C ALA A 246 -31.73 0.25 1.91
N VAL A 247 -31.50 1.08 2.93
CA VAL A 247 -30.26 1.04 3.73
C VAL A 247 -30.08 -0.34 4.37
N LYS A 248 -31.13 -0.89 4.99
CA LYS A 248 -31.08 -2.22 5.61
C LYS A 248 -30.86 -3.34 4.58
N SER A 249 -31.56 -3.29 3.45
CA SER A 249 -31.36 -4.27 2.36
C SER A 249 -29.93 -4.24 1.81
N LEU A 250 -29.38 -3.05 1.61
CA LEU A 250 -27.98 -2.88 1.19
C LEU A 250 -27.02 -3.36 2.27
N PHE A 251 -27.29 -3.11 3.56
CA PHE A 251 -26.45 -3.60 4.64
C PHE A 251 -26.30 -5.13 4.56
N GLU A 252 -27.40 -5.87 4.37
CA GLU A 252 -27.34 -7.34 4.21
C GLU A 252 -26.55 -7.78 2.96
N GLU A 253 -26.63 -7.04 1.86
CA GLU A 253 -25.80 -7.29 0.68
C GLU A 253 -24.30 -7.09 0.97
N TYR A 254 -23.94 -5.96 1.61
CA TYR A 254 -22.55 -5.62 1.89
C TYR A 254 -21.96 -6.46 3.03
N ARG A 255 -22.77 -6.88 4.00
CA ARG A 255 -22.41 -7.86 5.01
C ARG A 255 -21.91 -9.14 4.36
N LYS A 256 -22.70 -9.72 3.45
CA LYS A 256 -22.31 -10.93 2.71
C LYS A 256 -21.04 -10.74 1.91
N LYS A 257 -20.83 -9.55 1.32
CA LYS A 257 -19.57 -9.24 0.61
C LYS A 257 -18.38 -9.26 1.57
N VAL A 258 -18.47 -8.54 2.70
CA VAL A 258 -17.41 -8.49 3.71
C VAL A 258 -17.10 -9.91 4.20
N GLU A 259 -18.11 -10.67 4.60
CA GLU A 259 -17.94 -12.06 5.07
C GLU A 259 -17.29 -12.95 4.01
N TYR A 260 -17.71 -12.83 2.74
CA TYR A 260 -17.16 -13.60 1.62
C TYR A 260 -15.67 -13.34 1.35
N GLU A 261 -15.17 -12.14 1.69
CA GLU A 261 -13.75 -11.80 1.54
C GLU A 261 -12.85 -12.48 2.58
N PHE A 262 -13.43 -12.99 3.68
CA PHE A 262 -12.76 -13.87 4.63
C PHE A 262 -13.09 -15.33 4.33
N PHE A 263 -14.38 -15.67 4.31
CA PHE A 263 -14.91 -17.02 4.22
C PHE A 263 -15.86 -17.18 3.01
N PRO A 264 -15.36 -17.65 1.86
CA PRO A 264 -16.23 -17.96 0.73
C PRO A 264 -17.09 -19.21 1.00
N GLU A 265 -18.25 -19.33 0.33
CA GLU A 265 -19.14 -20.50 0.48
C GLU A 265 -18.46 -21.85 0.11
N ARG A 266 -17.42 -21.81 -0.71
CA ARG A 266 -16.64 -22.98 -1.14
C ARG A 266 -15.16 -22.63 -1.21
N GLY A 267 -14.31 -23.56 -0.78
CA GLY A 267 -12.85 -23.42 -0.81
C GLY A 267 -12.27 -22.95 0.52
N HIS A 268 -10.98 -22.59 0.51
CA HIS A 268 -10.27 -22.08 1.68
C HIS A 268 -10.55 -20.59 1.90
N GLY A 269 -10.23 -20.11 3.11
CA GLY A 269 -10.28 -18.70 3.46
C GLY A 269 -9.49 -17.82 2.48
N LYS A 270 -10.04 -16.64 2.15
CA LYS A 270 -9.48 -15.73 1.14
C LYS A 270 -8.60 -14.63 1.70
N LEU A 271 -8.95 -14.12 2.88
CA LEU A 271 -8.25 -13.04 3.59
C LEU A 271 -8.01 -11.77 2.75
N ARG A 272 -8.98 -11.35 1.93
CA ARG A 272 -8.85 -10.16 1.07
C ARG A 272 -9.26 -8.88 1.80
N LEU A 273 -8.45 -8.48 2.77
CA LEU A 273 -8.74 -7.35 3.68
C LEU A 273 -9.07 -6.04 2.94
N GLN A 274 -8.37 -5.73 1.86
CA GLN A 274 -8.57 -4.49 1.09
C GLN A 274 -9.95 -4.45 0.41
N GLU A 275 -10.41 -5.56 -0.15
CA GLU A 275 -11.72 -5.63 -0.80
C GLU A 275 -12.86 -5.53 0.23
N ALA A 276 -12.68 -6.15 1.41
CA ALA A 276 -13.62 -6.00 2.52
C ALA A 276 -13.71 -4.54 2.99
N LYS A 277 -12.58 -3.87 3.24
CA LYS A 277 -12.55 -2.44 3.62
C LYS A 277 -13.16 -1.54 2.54
N LYS A 278 -12.93 -1.85 1.27
CA LYS A 278 -13.52 -1.13 0.13
C LYS A 278 -15.05 -1.28 0.10
N ALA A 279 -15.57 -2.48 0.36
CA ALA A 279 -17.01 -2.71 0.46
C ALA A 279 -17.63 -1.86 1.58
N ILE A 280 -16.99 -1.78 2.75
CA ILE A 280 -17.44 -0.93 3.87
C ILE A 280 -17.44 0.55 3.47
N SER A 281 -16.35 1.03 2.85
CA SER A 281 -16.24 2.42 2.38
C SER A 281 -17.30 2.78 1.34
N GLU A 282 -17.58 1.86 0.42
CA GLU A 282 -18.60 2.04 -0.62
C GLU A 282 -20.00 2.08 -0.01
N PHE A 283 -20.31 1.20 0.94
CA PHE A 283 -21.57 1.23 1.68
C PHE A 283 -21.77 2.58 2.39
N LYS A 284 -20.77 3.04 3.17
CA LYS A 284 -20.83 4.33 3.86
C LYS A 284 -21.09 5.50 2.91
N LYS A 285 -20.46 5.49 1.72
CA LYS A 285 -20.68 6.52 0.69
C LYS A 285 -22.08 6.49 0.07
N LEU A 286 -22.66 5.30 -0.11
CA LEU A 286 -23.99 5.13 -0.69
C LEU A 286 -25.11 5.48 0.30
N THR A 287 -24.95 5.07 1.56
CA THR A 287 -26.02 5.16 2.55
C THR A 287 -25.89 6.33 3.51
N GLY A 288 -24.66 6.76 3.80
CA GLY A 288 -24.37 7.72 4.88
C GLY A 288 -24.73 7.21 6.28
N SER A 289 -25.06 5.92 6.43
CA SER A 289 -25.48 5.37 7.71
C SER A 289 -24.28 5.06 8.59
N GLU A 290 -24.10 5.82 9.68
CA GLU A 290 -23.01 5.58 10.64
C GLU A 290 -23.20 4.26 11.38
N LYS A 291 -24.40 4.00 11.92
CA LYS A 291 -24.75 2.74 12.60
C LYS A 291 -24.40 1.50 11.79
N TYR A 292 -24.92 1.38 10.56
CA TYR A 292 -24.65 0.18 9.75
C TYR A 292 -23.22 0.13 9.21
N SER A 293 -22.55 1.28 9.09
CA SER A 293 -21.12 1.31 8.76
C SER A 293 -20.28 0.76 9.91
N LEU A 294 -20.59 1.14 11.15
CA LEU A 294 -20.00 0.60 12.37
C LEU A 294 -20.24 -0.91 12.45
N GLU A 295 -21.48 -1.35 12.22
CA GLU A 295 -21.81 -2.79 12.24
C GLU A 295 -20.99 -3.59 11.22
N LEU A 296 -20.80 -3.08 10.00
CA LEU A 296 -19.93 -3.74 9.00
C LEU A 296 -18.45 -3.74 9.41
N LYS A 297 -17.96 -2.68 10.07
CA LYS A 297 -16.60 -2.66 10.64
C LYS A 297 -16.45 -3.71 11.75
N LEU A 298 -17.45 -3.84 12.62
CA LEU A 298 -17.45 -4.84 13.69
C LEU A 298 -17.45 -6.25 13.11
N ILE A 299 -18.29 -6.52 12.10
CA ILE A 299 -18.28 -7.80 11.39
C ILE A 299 -16.90 -8.08 10.76
N TYR A 300 -16.24 -7.07 10.20
CA TYR A 300 -14.89 -7.22 9.67
C TYR A 300 -13.88 -7.67 10.74
N VAL A 301 -13.91 -7.05 11.93
CA VAL A 301 -13.04 -7.44 13.05
C VAL A 301 -13.41 -8.83 13.57
N GLU A 302 -14.69 -9.12 13.77
CA GLU A 302 -15.19 -10.44 14.20
C GLU A 302 -14.73 -11.55 13.23
N LYS A 303 -14.80 -11.31 11.91
CA LYS A 303 -14.33 -12.25 10.89
C LYS A 303 -12.82 -12.38 10.85
N GLY A 304 -12.08 -11.31 11.17
CA GLY A 304 -10.64 -11.41 11.39
C GLY A 304 -10.30 -12.33 12.56
N VAL A 305 -10.88 -12.09 13.73
CA VAL A 305 -10.67 -12.93 14.92
C VAL A 305 -11.05 -14.39 14.63
N GLU A 306 -12.20 -14.62 14.01
CA GLU A 306 -12.63 -15.97 13.59
C GLU A 306 -11.62 -16.62 12.63
N PHE A 307 -11.03 -15.84 11.71
CA PHE A 307 -10.03 -16.33 10.78
C PHE A 307 -8.78 -16.83 11.51
N THR A 308 -8.25 -16.06 12.46
CA THR A 308 -7.12 -16.49 13.30
C THR A 308 -7.45 -17.76 14.09
N LEU A 309 -8.65 -17.83 14.67
CA LEU A 309 -9.07 -19.03 15.42
C LEU A 309 -9.19 -20.27 14.52
N CYS A 310 -9.53 -20.11 13.24
CA CYS A 310 -9.64 -21.20 12.28
C CYS A 310 -8.30 -21.63 11.66
N TYR A 311 -7.41 -20.68 11.39
CA TYR A 311 -6.20 -20.91 10.58
C TYR A 311 -4.88 -20.74 11.36
N GLY A 312 -4.94 -20.34 12.62
CA GLY A 312 -3.78 -20.01 13.43
C GLY A 312 -3.31 -18.57 13.23
N ASP A 313 -2.14 -18.27 13.78
CA ASP A 313 -1.58 -16.93 13.69
C ASP A 313 -1.24 -16.54 12.25
N ILE A 314 -1.46 -15.26 11.89
CA ILE A 314 -1.33 -14.77 10.52
C ILE A 314 -0.03 -13.97 10.35
N ASP A 315 -0.06 -12.66 10.55
CA ASP A 315 1.09 -11.77 10.53
C ASP A 315 0.74 -10.46 11.26
N GLU A 316 1.75 -9.67 11.60
CA GLU A 316 1.59 -8.38 12.27
C GLU A 316 0.66 -7.41 11.49
N ARG A 317 0.76 -7.37 10.16
CA ARG A 317 -0.04 -6.46 9.31
C ARG A 317 -1.52 -6.77 9.40
N PHE A 318 -1.87 -8.05 9.50
CA PHE A 318 -3.23 -8.52 9.68
C PHE A 318 -3.80 -8.06 11.03
N TYR A 319 -3.07 -8.27 12.13
CA TYR A 319 -3.53 -7.87 13.47
C TYR A 319 -3.64 -6.35 13.59
N TYR A 320 -2.67 -5.62 13.05
CA TYR A 320 -2.73 -4.17 12.96
C TYR A 320 -3.96 -3.68 12.19
N SER A 321 -4.31 -4.37 11.10
CA SER A 321 -5.50 -4.06 10.33
C SER A 321 -6.81 -4.26 11.10
N MET A 322 -6.87 -5.27 11.98
CA MET A 322 -8.02 -5.50 12.87
C MET A 322 -8.08 -4.44 13.97
N ALA A 323 -6.97 -4.20 14.67
CA ALA A 323 -6.86 -3.19 15.73
C ALA A 323 -7.20 -1.79 15.21
N SER A 324 -6.66 -1.40 14.04
CA SER A 324 -6.97 -0.11 13.41
C SER A 324 -8.46 0.05 13.08
N VAL A 325 -9.14 -1.00 12.59
CA VAL A 325 -10.59 -0.93 12.36
C VAL A 325 -11.36 -0.90 13.68
N TYR A 326 -10.83 -1.53 14.73
CA TYR A 326 -11.43 -1.53 16.06
C TYR A 326 -11.35 -0.16 16.74
N VAL A 327 -10.22 0.56 16.62
CA VAL A 327 -10.12 1.98 17.03
C VAL A 327 -11.22 2.80 16.37
N ASP A 328 -11.34 2.65 15.05
CA ASP A 328 -12.36 3.26 14.19
C ASP A 328 -13.82 2.93 14.59
N ILE A 329 -14.04 1.86 15.38
CA ILE A 329 -15.35 1.48 15.93
C ILE A 329 -15.54 2.17 17.28
N ILE A 330 -14.55 2.08 18.17
CA ILE A 330 -14.61 2.70 19.51
C ILE A 330 -14.77 4.23 19.39
N ASP A 331 -14.08 4.86 18.45
CA ASP A 331 -14.23 6.29 18.17
C ASP A 331 -15.67 6.62 17.75
N LEU A 332 -16.28 5.83 16.87
CA LEU A 332 -17.68 6.05 16.44
C LEU A 332 -18.67 5.85 17.59
N VAL A 333 -18.46 4.88 18.48
CA VAL A 333 -19.30 4.69 19.68
C VAL A 333 -19.14 5.86 20.66
N ASN A 334 -17.91 6.38 20.79
CA ASN A 334 -17.60 7.49 21.70
C ASN A 334 -18.00 8.87 21.15
N GLU A 335 -18.14 9.00 19.84
CA GLU A 335 -18.65 10.19 19.14
C GLU A 335 -20.19 10.25 19.16
N ASP A 336 -20.87 9.13 19.37
CA ASP A 336 -22.30 9.13 19.62
C ASP A 336 -22.59 9.96 20.88
N GLU A 337 -23.36 11.04 20.74
CA GLU A 337 -23.82 11.81 21.90
C GLU A 337 -24.97 11.10 22.63
N THR A 338 -25.52 10.06 22.01
CA THR A 338 -26.55 9.18 22.58
C THR A 338 -25.90 7.88 23.08
N VAL A 339 -26.55 7.20 24.02
CA VAL A 339 -26.07 5.88 24.51
C VAL A 339 -26.53 4.74 23.57
N GLU A 340 -27.18 5.05 22.45
CA GLU A 340 -27.85 4.06 21.60
C GLU A 340 -26.85 3.12 20.91
N LEU A 341 -25.74 3.64 20.36
CA LEU A 341 -24.72 2.78 19.76
C LEU A 341 -23.99 1.95 20.82
N PHE A 342 -23.78 2.50 22.02
CA PHE A 342 -23.17 1.73 23.10
C PHE A 342 -24.06 0.56 23.51
N ASP A 343 -25.32 0.83 23.89
CA ASP A 343 -26.28 -0.19 24.34
C ASP A 343 -26.50 -1.29 23.29
N GLU A 344 -26.42 -0.95 22.00
CA GLU A 344 -26.62 -1.91 20.91
C GLU A 344 -25.41 -2.81 20.65
N PHE A 345 -24.19 -2.30 20.86
CA PHE A 345 -22.96 -3.00 20.44
C PHE A 345 -22.06 -3.48 21.59
N GLU A 346 -22.25 -3.01 22.83
CA GLU A 346 -21.40 -3.32 24.00
C GLU A 346 -21.11 -4.81 24.14
N GLU A 347 -22.15 -5.66 24.19
CA GLU A 347 -21.98 -7.11 24.35
C GLU A 347 -21.12 -7.74 23.25
N ARG A 348 -21.25 -7.25 22.01
CA ARG A 348 -20.45 -7.76 20.88
C ARG A 348 -19.02 -7.24 20.90
N LEU A 349 -18.83 -5.99 21.33
CA LEU A 349 -17.50 -5.38 21.49
C LEU A 349 -16.70 -6.10 22.57
N GLU A 350 -17.32 -6.43 23.70
CA GLU A 350 -16.69 -7.23 24.75
C GLU A 350 -16.40 -8.66 24.26
N ALA A 351 -17.39 -9.29 23.61
CA ALA A 351 -17.24 -10.66 23.11
C ALA A 351 -16.13 -10.82 22.07
N VAL A 352 -15.90 -9.83 21.19
CA VAL A 352 -14.82 -9.91 20.20
C VAL A 352 -13.44 -9.79 20.86
N VAL A 353 -13.29 -8.94 21.89
CA VAL A 353 -12.05 -8.79 22.65
C VAL A 353 -11.77 -10.05 23.48
N SER A 354 -12.78 -10.59 24.17
CA SER A 354 -12.60 -11.84 24.93
C SER A 354 -12.15 -13.00 24.04
N LYS A 355 -12.64 -13.09 22.79
CA LYS A 355 -12.22 -14.14 21.85
C LYS A 355 -10.78 -14.03 21.36
N THR A 356 -10.11 -12.90 21.58
CA THR A 356 -8.69 -12.78 21.23
C THR A 356 -7.76 -13.30 22.32
N GLU A 357 -8.29 -13.69 23.49
CA GLU A 357 -7.48 -14.23 24.58
C GLU A 357 -6.67 -15.45 24.11
N GLY A 358 -5.35 -15.39 24.30
CA GLY A 358 -4.42 -16.43 23.86
C GLY A 358 -3.98 -16.36 22.39
N ILE A 359 -4.47 -15.39 21.62
CA ILE A 359 -3.89 -15.08 20.29
C ILE A 359 -2.55 -14.35 20.49
N GLY A 360 -1.54 -14.70 19.67
CA GLY A 360 -0.20 -14.13 19.74
C GLY A 360 -0.10 -12.67 19.32
N TRP A 361 1.14 -12.19 19.15
CA TRP A 361 1.45 -10.84 18.62
C TRP A 361 1.01 -9.64 19.48
N GLY A 362 0.68 -9.85 20.76
CA GLY A 362 0.13 -8.78 21.60
C GLY A 362 -1.28 -8.34 21.16
N PHE A 363 -1.89 -9.06 20.22
CA PHE A 363 -3.16 -8.67 19.61
C PHE A 363 -4.31 -8.56 20.60
N HIS A 364 -4.32 -9.44 21.62
CA HIS A 364 -5.30 -9.35 22.70
C HIS A 364 -5.12 -8.07 23.52
N ASP A 365 -3.89 -7.78 23.93
CA ASP A 365 -3.56 -6.61 24.75
C ASP A 365 -3.90 -5.33 23.99
N ASP A 366 -3.58 -5.24 22.70
CA ASP A 366 -3.95 -4.11 21.83
C ASP A 366 -5.47 -3.89 21.79
N LEU A 367 -6.25 -4.94 21.54
CA LEU A 367 -7.71 -4.82 21.46
C LEU A 367 -8.34 -4.49 22.81
N ALA A 368 -7.80 -5.04 23.90
CA ALA A 368 -8.25 -4.74 25.26
C ALA A 368 -7.95 -3.29 25.64
N ASP A 369 -6.75 -2.79 25.32
CA ASP A 369 -6.35 -1.40 25.57
C ASP A 369 -7.19 -0.41 24.75
N ILE A 370 -7.53 -0.75 23.51
CA ILE A 370 -8.47 0.04 22.70
C ILE A 370 -9.88 0.00 23.30
N HIS A 371 -10.36 -1.17 23.70
CA HIS A 371 -11.70 -1.34 24.28
C HIS A 371 -11.87 -0.55 25.58
N ALA A 372 -10.82 -0.49 26.41
CA ALA A 372 -10.81 0.29 27.66
C ALA A 372 -11.00 1.80 27.45
N GLN A 373 -10.91 2.30 26.21
CA GLN A 373 -11.14 3.71 25.86
C GLN A 373 -12.62 4.05 25.63
N LEU A 374 -13.54 3.08 25.69
CA LEU A 374 -14.97 3.37 25.69
C LEU A 374 -15.30 4.37 26.81
N ARG A 375 -16.16 5.34 26.52
CA ARG A 375 -16.52 6.41 27.49
C ARG A 375 -17.73 6.05 28.34
N TRP A 376 -18.50 5.10 27.87
CA TRP A 376 -19.75 4.65 28.46
C TRP A 376 -19.41 3.48 29.40
N PHE A 377 -19.06 3.79 30.65
CA PHE A 377 -18.74 2.82 31.72
C PHE A 377 -19.37 3.25 33.04
#